data_AF-A0A318AZL6-F1
#
_entry.id   AF-A0A318AZL6-F1
#
_cell.length_a   1.000
_cell.length_b   1.000
_cell.length_c   1.000
_cell.angle_alpha   90.00
_cell.angle_beta   90.00
_cell.angle_gamma   90.00
#
_symmetry.space_group_name_H-M   'P 1'
#
loop_
_entity.id
_entity.type
_entity.pdbx_description
1 polymer ?
#
loop_
_entity_poly.entity_id
_entity_poly.type
_entity_poly.pdbx_seq_one_letter_code
_entity_poly.pdbx_strand_id
1 'polypeptide(L)'
;MKKIILPIVAVSALAAATLPAAAMAQQPINQRQAQLEQRIDRGVRNGDLNRQEARRLNGELREVARLEHRYRAGGLNGWERNDLDRRLDRISAQIRYERHDRDYGYGYGRGDRNDHRGRW
;
A
#
# COMPACT_ATOMS: atom_id res chain seq x y z
N MET A 1 7.33 43.09 -35.42
CA MET A 1 7.02 42.38 -36.67
C MET A 1 6.58 40.96 -36.31
N LYS A 2 5.41 40.51 -36.81
CA LYS A 2 4.87 39.16 -36.60
C LYS A 2 5.14 38.29 -37.84
N LYS A 3 5.04 36.97 -37.63
CA LYS A 3 5.06 35.83 -38.59
C LYS A 3 6.49 35.28 -38.77
N ILE A 4 6.75 33.99 -38.56
CA ILE A 4 6.41 32.90 -39.50
C ILE A 4 6.12 31.59 -38.75
N ILE A 5 5.03 30.94 -39.18
CA ILE A 5 4.66 29.55 -38.86
C ILE A 5 5.35 28.65 -39.89
N LEU A 6 6.02 27.60 -39.43
CA LEU A 6 6.47 26.47 -40.27
C LEU A 6 5.99 25.18 -39.60
N PRO A 7 5.01 24.46 -40.18
CA PRO A 7 4.61 23.16 -39.68
C PRO A 7 5.49 22.10 -40.34
N ILE A 8 6.39 21.47 -39.57
CA ILE A 8 7.01 20.22 -39.99
C ILE A 8 6.22 19.09 -39.34
N VAL A 9 5.41 18.45 -40.17
CA VAL A 9 4.85 17.13 -39.91
C VAL A 9 6.02 16.15 -39.86
N ALA A 10 6.33 15.63 -38.67
CA ALA A 10 7.07 14.39 -38.52
C ALA A 10 6.08 13.32 -38.07
N VAL A 11 5.57 12.56 -39.03
CA VAL A 11 4.90 11.28 -38.77
C VAL A 11 5.92 10.38 -38.09
N SER A 12 5.82 10.25 -36.77
CA SER A 12 6.51 9.19 -36.05
C SER A 12 5.48 8.10 -35.81
N ALA A 13 5.63 7.00 -36.56
CA ALA A 13 4.90 5.77 -36.33
C ALA A 13 4.99 5.42 -34.84
N LEU A 14 3.85 5.41 -34.14
CA LEU A 14 3.74 4.72 -32.87
C LEU A 14 3.93 3.24 -33.19
N ALA A 15 5.18 2.79 -33.13
CA ALA A 15 5.50 1.39 -33.03
C ALA A 15 4.68 0.86 -31.84
N ALA A 16 3.73 -0.03 -32.13
CA ALA A 16 3.07 -0.81 -31.10
C ALA A 16 4.15 -1.68 -30.46
N ALA A 17 4.85 -1.12 -29.47
CA ALA A 17 5.69 -1.87 -28.57
C ALA A 17 4.75 -2.85 -27.88
N THR A 18 4.76 -4.09 -28.33
CA THR A 18 4.24 -5.23 -27.60
C THR A 18 5.09 -5.36 -26.35
N LEU A 19 4.80 -4.51 -25.36
CA LEU A 19 5.40 -4.64 -24.05
C LEU A 19 5.00 -6.03 -23.54
N PRO A 20 5.96 -6.90 -23.17
CA PRO A 20 5.61 -8.19 -22.61
C PRO A 20 4.67 -7.94 -21.42
N ALA A 21 3.52 -8.63 -21.38
CA ALA A 21 2.54 -8.51 -20.29
C ALA A 21 3.17 -8.69 -18.89
N ALA A 22 4.33 -9.35 -18.82
CA ALA A 22 5.20 -9.40 -17.66
C ALA A 22 5.59 -8.00 -17.14
N ALA A 23 5.99 -7.06 -18.00
CA ALA A 23 6.35 -5.69 -17.57
C ALA A 23 5.16 -4.94 -16.97
N MET A 24 3.96 -5.09 -17.55
CA MET A 24 2.75 -4.42 -17.06
C MET A 24 2.34 -4.88 -15.67
N ALA A 25 2.62 -6.13 -15.34
CA ALA A 25 2.26 -6.72 -14.06
C ALA A 25 3.39 -6.67 -13.01
N GLN A 26 4.60 -6.18 -13.33
CA GLN A 26 5.60 -5.82 -12.30
C GLN A 26 5.42 -4.39 -11.79
N GLN A 27 4.95 -3.47 -12.65
CA GLN A 27 4.57 -2.10 -12.27
C GLN A 27 3.61 -2.04 -11.06
N PRO A 28 2.54 -2.87 -10.95
CA PRO A 28 1.61 -2.80 -9.84
C PRO A 28 2.27 -3.12 -8.49
N ILE A 29 3.19 -4.08 -8.39
CA ILE A 29 3.79 -4.46 -7.10
C ILE A 29 4.65 -3.32 -6.52
N ASN A 30 5.56 -2.76 -7.34
CA ASN A 30 6.37 -1.62 -6.95
C ASN A 30 5.49 -0.41 -6.58
N GLN A 31 4.47 -0.13 -7.39
CA GLN A 31 3.53 0.97 -7.16
C GLN A 31 2.75 0.79 -5.86
N ARG A 32 2.31 -0.45 -5.55
CA ARG A 32 1.62 -0.77 -4.30
C ARG A 32 2.52 -0.58 -3.09
N GLN A 33 3.79 -0.99 -3.16
CA GLN A 33 4.76 -0.75 -2.08
C GLN A 33 4.91 0.75 -1.80
N ALA A 34 5.12 1.56 -2.84
CA ALA A 34 5.24 3.02 -2.70
C ALA A 34 3.96 3.66 -2.13
N GLN A 35 2.77 3.19 -2.54
CA GLN A 35 1.50 3.65 -1.97
C GLN A 35 1.36 3.33 -0.49
N LEU A 36 1.78 2.13 -0.06
CA LEU A 36 1.73 1.74 1.35
C LEU A 36 2.74 2.53 2.19
N GLU A 37 3.95 2.74 1.69
CA GLU A 37 4.96 3.59 2.33
C GLU A 37 4.43 5.02 2.54
N GLN A 38 3.83 5.61 1.50
CA GLN A 38 3.20 6.93 1.62
C GLN A 38 2.05 6.95 2.64
N ARG A 39 1.26 5.87 2.76
CA ARG A 39 0.19 5.79 3.76
C ARG A 39 0.74 5.71 5.18
N ILE A 40 1.84 4.99 5.38
CA ILE A 40 2.53 4.94 6.68
C ILE A 40 3.05 6.32 7.04
N ASP A 41 3.73 7.00 6.11
CA ASP A 41 4.26 8.34 6.33
C ASP A 41 3.17 9.36 6.67
N ARG A 42 2.05 9.33 5.94
CA ARG A 42 0.88 10.17 6.25
C ARG A 42 0.28 9.82 7.60
N GLY A 43 0.17 8.53 7.93
CA GLY A 43 -0.33 8.09 9.23
C GLY A 43 0.53 8.61 10.37
N VAL A 44 1.87 8.59 10.24
CA VAL A 44 2.77 9.18 11.23
C VAL A 44 2.61 10.69 11.33
N ARG A 45 2.53 11.40 10.19
CA ARG A 45 2.40 12.86 10.16
C ARG A 45 1.07 13.35 10.76
N ASN A 46 -0.01 12.62 10.51
CA ASN A 46 -1.33 12.96 11.03
C ASN A 46 -1.52 12.52 12.49
N GLY A 47 -0.61 11.70 13.02
CA GLY A 47 -0.77 11.12 14.34
C GLY A 47 -1.77 9.96 14.36
N ASP A 48 -2.10 9.35 13.22
CA ASP A 48 -2.88 8.11 13.13
C ASP A 48 -2.02 6.86 13.40
N LEU A 49 -0.68 6.96 13.26
CA LEU A 49 0.28 5.88 13.55
C LEU A 49 1.38 6.39 14.48
N ASN A 50 1.84 5.55 15.40
CA ASN A 50 2.93 5.89 16.31
C ASN A 50 4.23 5.45 15.65
N ARG A 51 5.34 5.91 16.21
CA ARG A 51 6.66 5.62 15.66
C ARG A 51 6.96 4.11 15.69
N GLN A 52 6.40 3.36 16.65
CA GLN A 52 6.61 1.92 16.79
C GLN A 52 5.84 1.11 15.74
N GLU A 53 4.54 1.39 15.56
CA GLU A 53 3.64 0.90 14.51
C GLU A 53 4.24 1.15 13.14
N ALA A 54 4.62 2.40 12.86
CA ALA A 54 5.24 2.75 11.59
C ALA A 54 6.56 2.02 11.35
N ARG A 55 7.39 1.81 12.39
CA ARG A 55 8.63 1.02 12.27
C ARG A 55 8.33 -0.44 11.95
N ARG A 56 7.33 -1.04 12.60
CA ARG A 56 6.90 -2.41 12.35
C ARG A 56 6.39 -2.57 10.92
N LEU A 57 5.45 -1.72 10.49
CA LEU A 57 4.89 -1.75 9.13
C LEU A 57 5.94 -1.54 8.04
N ASN A 58 6.90 -0.63 8.26
CA ASN A 58 8.04 -0.46 7.36
C ASN A 58 8.96 -1.69 7.33
N GLY A 59 9.12 -2.38 8.47
CA GLY A 59 9.85 -3.64 8.53
C GLY A 59 9.18 -4.72 7.66
N GLU A 60 7.86 -4.87 7.80
CA GLU A 60 7.07 -5.82 7.01
C GLU A 60 7.13 -5.49 5.51
N LEU A 61 7.02 -4.21 5.12
CA LEU A 61 7.20 -3.78 3.71
C LEU A 61 8.60 -4.13 3.17
N ARG A 62 9.65 -3.90 3.96
CA ARG A 62 11.03 -4.23 3.56
C ARG A 62 11.24 -5.73 3.42
N GLU A 63 10.54 -6.55 4.20
CA GLU A 63 10.56 -8.02 4.02
C GLU A 63 9.92 -8.42 2.69
N VAL A 64 8.77 -7.82 2.35
CA VAL A 64 8.11 -8.06 1.05
C VAL A 64 9.00 -7.59 -0.11
N ALA A 65 9.64 -6.43 -0.01
CA ALA A 65 10.56 -5.93 -1.05
C ALA A 65 11.78 -6.86 -1.24
N ARG A 66 12.34 -7.38 -0.14
CA ARG A 66 13.42 -8.38 -0.20
C ARG A 66 12.96 -9.68 -0.84
N LEU A 67 11.74 -10.12 -0.56
CA LEU A 67 11.14 -11.31 -1.16
C LEU A 67 10.88 -11.12 -2.66
N GLU A 68 10.35 -9.97 -3.06
CA GLU A 68 10.17 -9.61 -4.47
C GLU A 68 11.50 -9.64 -5.23
N HIS A 69 12.56 -9.07 -4.65
CA HIS A 69 13.88 -9.11 -5.27
C HIS A 69 14.37 -10.55 -5.49
N ARG A 70 14.07 -11.47 -4.58
CA ARG A 70 14.42 -12.90 -4.75
C ARG A 70 13.58 -13.55 -5.85
N TYR A 71 12.27 -13.34 -5.87
CA TYR A 71 11.40 -13.87 -6.94
C TYR A 71 11.78 -13.31 -8.31
N ARG A 72 12.25 -12.06 -8.38
CA ARG A 72 12.75 -11.46 -9.62
C ARG A 72 13.94 -12.17 -10.24
N ALA A 73 14.80 -12.82 -9.44
CA ALA A 73 15.98 -13.51 -9.96
C ALA A 73 15.62 -14.68 -10.90
N GLY A 74 14.48 -15.35 -10.67
CA GLY A 74 13.96 -16.42 -11.53
C GLY A 74 12.88 -15.97 -12.53
N GLY A 75 12.48 -14.70 -12.48
CA GLY A 75 11.27 -14.20 -13.15
C GLY A 75 10.00 -14.52 -12.36
N LEU A 76 9.15 -13.50 -12.18
CA LEU A 76 7.92 -13.63 -11.39
C LEU A 76 6.90 -14.55 -12.06
N ASN A 77 6.58 -15.67 -11.40
CA ASN A 77 5.47 -16.54 -11.77
C ASN A 77 4.14 -16.05 -11.15
N GLY A 78 3.02 -16.61 -11.61
CA GLY A 78 1.68 -16.18 -11.16
C GLY A 78 1.42 -16.42 -9.66
N TRP A 79 1.99 -17.50 -9.09
CA TRP A 79 1.84 -17.82 -7.67
C TRP A 79 2.65 -16.86 -6.80
N GLU A 80 3.89 -16.55 -7.18
CA GLU A 80 4.77 -15.60 -6.50
C GLU A 80 4.16 -14.21 -6.48
N ARG A 81 3.55 -13.77 -7.60
CA ARG A 81 2.83 -12.51 -7.65
C ARG A 81 1.67 -12.49 -6.65
N ASN A 82 0.85 -13.54 -6.64
CA ASN A 82 -0.27 -13.64 -5.72
C ASN A 82 0.18 -13.75 -4.25
N ASP A 83 1.33 -14.37 -3.94
CA ASP A 83 1.93 -14.36 -2.61
C ASP A 83 2.33 -12.93 -2.19
N LEU A 84 3.02 -12.19 -3.07
CA LEU A 84 3.36 -10.78 -2.82
C LEU A 84 2.10 -9.92 -2.62
N ASP A 85 1.09 -10.08 -3.47
CA ASP A 85 -0.16 -9.34 -3.38
C ASP A 85 -0.88 -9.58 -2.05
N ARG A 86 -1.00 -10.85 -1.62
CA ARG A 86 -1.61 -11.20 -0.32
C ARG A 86 -0.86 -10.56 0.86
N ARG A 87 0.47 -10.50 0.79
CA ARG A 87 1.31 -9.86 1.83
C ARG A 87 1.10 -8.35 1.85
N LEU A 88 1.06 -7.71 0.69
CA LEU A 88 0.75 -6.28 0.58
C LEU A 88 -0.67 -5.95 1.06
N ASP A 89 -1.65 -6.82 0.77
CA ASP A 89 -3.02 -6.67 1.26
C ASP A 89 -3.11 -6.76 2.78
N ARG A 90 -2.34 -7.67 3.39
CA ARG A 90 -2.24 -7.77 4.86
C ARG A 90 -1.70 -6.49 5.47
N ILE A 91 -0.59 -5.96 4.93
CA ILE A 91 0.01 -4.70 5.40
C ILE A 91 -0.98 -3.55 5.21
N SER A 92 -1.67 -3.49 4.07
CA SER A 92 -2.71 -2.49 3.79
C SER A 92 -3.84 -2.51 4.82
N ALA A 93 -4.25 -3.71 5.26
CA ALA A 93 -5.24 -3.91 6.30
C ALA A 93 -4.72 -3.50 7.67
N GLN A 94 -3.50 -3.88 8.05
CA GLN A 94 -2.86 -3.46 9.31
C GLN A 94 -2.77 -1.94 9.41
N ILE A 95 -2.35 -1.24 8.35
CA ILE A 95 -2.37 0.24 8.31
C ILE A 95 -3.78 0.77 8.55
N ARG A 96 -4.83 0.10 8.05
CA ARG A 96 -6.21 0.55 8.28
C ARG A 96 -6.63 0.35 9.73
N TYR A 97 -6.32 -0.79 10.33
CA TYR A 97 -6.65 -1.10 11.71
C TYR A 97 -5.90 -0.20 12.70
N GLU A 98 -4.58 -0.07 12.55
CA GLU A 98 -3.75 0.75 13.45
C GLU A 98 -4.15 2.23 13.43
N ARG A 99 -4.61 2.74 12.28
CA ARG A 99 -5.19 4.09 12.18
C ARG A 99 -6.51 4.22 12.93
N HIS A 100 -7.36 3.20 12.86
CA HIS A 100 -8.72 3.23 13.39
C HIS A 100 -8.79 2.85 14.88
N ASP A 101 -7.83 2.08 15.40
CA ASP A 101 -7.72 1.76 16.83
C ASP A 101 -7.54 3.03 17.69
N ARG A 102 -6.93 4.08 17.14
CA ARG A 102 -6.88 5.40 17.78
C ARG A 102 -8.23 6.08 17.83
N ASP A 103 -9.01 5.95 16.77
CA ASP A 103 -10.37 6.48 16.69
C ASP A 103 -11.32 5.73 17.64
N TYR A 104 -11.11 4.42 17.85
CA TYR A 104 -11.85 3.62 18.84
C TYR A 104 -11.37 3.79 20.29
N GLY A 105 -10.27 4.50 20.53
CA GLY A 105 -9.71 4.71 21.86
C GLY A 105 -10.54 5.61 22.80
N TYR A 106 -11.58 6.27 22.29
CA TYR A 106 -12.44 7.20 23.03
C TYR A 106 -13.92 6.78 22.99
N GLY A 107 -14.26 5.60 23.51
CA GLY A 107 -15.63 5.11 23.34
C GLY A 107 -16.09 3.92 24.20
N TYR A 108 -15.71 3.84 25.47
CA TYR A 108 -16.47 3.04 26.45
C TYR A 108 -16.37 3.63 27.86
N GLY A 109 -16.99 4.79 28.02
CA GLY A 109 -17.49 5.23 29.32
C GLY A 109 -18.86 4.59 29.59
N ARG A 110 -19.04 4.12 30.83
CA ARG A 110 -20.28 3.74 31.53
C ARG A 110 -20.97 2.43 31.14
N GLY A 111 -21.15 1.62 32.17
CA GLY A 111 -22.13 0.55 32.22
C GLY A 111 -22.06 -0.20 33.56
N ASP A 112 -22.20 0.55 34.67
CA ASP A 112 -22.47 0.06 36.01
C ASP A 112 -23.20 -1.29 36.01
N ARG A 113 -22.49 -2.35 36.41
CA ARG A 113 -23.14 -3.59 36.84
C ARG A 113 -23.62 -3.38 38.28
N ASN A 114 -24.70 -2.60 38.42
CA ASN A 114 -25.45 -2.50 39.65
C ASN A 114 -26.18 -3.83 39.90
N ASP A 115 -25.66 -4.56 40.89
CA ASP A 115 -26.40 -5.21 41.96
C ASP A 115 -27.91 -5.36 41.74
N HIS A 116 -28.36 -6.57 41.41
CA HIS A 116 -29.68 -7.06 41.81
C HIS A 116 -29.55 -8.48 42.33
N ARG A 117 -29.19 -8.58 43.61
CA ARG A 117 -29.44 -9.75 44.46
C ARG A 117 -30.95 -10.01 44.53
N GLY A 118 -31.43 -10.88 43.66
CA GLY A 118 -32.79 -11.45 43.73
C GLY A 118 -32.83 -12.59 44.74
N ARG A 119 -33.14 -12.25 45.98
CA ARG A 119 -33.51 -13.13 47.09
C ARG A 119 -34.96 -13.57 46.90
N TRP A 120 -35.21 -14.86 46.66
CA TRP A 120 -36.45 -15.59 47.01
C TRP A 120 -36.14 -17.07 47.17
#